data_AF-A0A0D0DVW0-F1
#
_entry.id   AF-A0A0D0DVW0-F1
#
_cell.length_a   1.000
_cell.length_b   1.000
_cell.length_c   1.000
_cell.angle_alpha   90.00
_cell.angle_beta   90.00
_cell.angle_gamma   90.00
#
_symmetry.space_group_name_H-M   'P 1'
#
loop_
_entity.id
_entity.type
_entity.pdbx_description
1 polymer ?
#
loop_
_entity_poly.entity_id
_entity_poly.type
_entity_poly.pdbx_seq_one_letter_code
_entity_poly.pdbx_strand_id
1 'polypeptide(L)'
;MLHGENPYQTLFHQYIDPTIFCPFGCPTYAHVLKELEQCGEKFSSPRQKCIMISYTYGQQAYKLLDSECQTIISSWYVTFDKTRTISAHNLALWSVPTVE
;
A
#
# COMPACT_ATOMS: atom_id res chain seq x y z
N MET A 1 15.63 -13.30 -20.88
CA MET A 1 14.30 -13.59 -20.33
C MET A 1 13.84 -14.90 -20.95
N LEU A 2 13.75 -15.95 -20.13
CA LEU A 2 13.45 -17.32 -20.56
C LEU A 2 11.92 -17.50 -20.68
N HIS A 3 11.44 -17.94 -21.84
CA HIS A 3 10.14 -18.59 -22.10
C HIS A 3 8.82 -17.90 -21.66
N GLY A 4 8.83 -16.69 -21.08
CA GLY A 4 7.60 -16.01 -20.64
C GLY A 4 7.00 -16.56 -19.35
N GLU A 5 7.64 -17.55 -18.74
CA GLU A 5 7.31 -18.05 -17.40
C GLU A 5 8.01 -17.19 -16.35
N ASN A 6 7.33 -16.91 -15.23
CA ASN A 6 7.95 -16.16 -14.14
C ASN A 6 8.94 -17.07 -13.37
N PRO A 7 10.06 -16.55 -12.83
CA PRO A 7 11.06 -17.38 -12.16
C PRO A 7 10.52 -18.19 -10.97
N TYR A 8 9.50 -17.66 -10.29
CA TYR A 8 8.83 -18.34 -9.17
C TYR A 8 8.05 -19.58 -9.65
N GLN A 9 7.37 -19.49 -10.79
CA GLN A 9 6.67 -20.61 -11.42
C GLN A 9 7.64 -21.73 -11.76
N THR A 10 8.82 -21.39 -12.30
CA THR A 10 9.85 -22.38 -12.62
C THR A 10 10.43 -23.03 -11.36
N LEU A 11 10.67 -22.26 -10.29
CA LEU A 11 11.30 -22.75 -9.06
C LEU A 11 10.36 -23.56 -8.16
N PHE A 12 9.08 -23.17 -8.09
CA PHE A 12 8.12 -23.73 -7.13
C PHE A 12 7.01 -24.53 -7.80
N HIS A 13 7.00 -24.64 -9.12
CA HIS A 13 5.95 -25.29 -9.92
C HIS A 13 4.54 -24.77 -9.57
N GLN A 14 4.45 -23.51 -9.12
CA GLN A 14 3.23 -22.89 -8.67
C GLN A 14 2.92 -21.67 -9.53
N TYR A 15 1.72 -21.65 -10.12
CA TYR A 15 1.23 -20.48 -10.83
C TYR A 15 0.86 -19.37 -9.85
N ILE A 16 1.59 -18.27 -9.93
CA ILE A 16 1.24 -17.02 -9.25
C ILE A 16 0.99 -15.95 -10.31
N ASP A 17 -0.17 -15.31 -10.24
CA ASP A 17 -0.46 -14.12 -11.04
C ASP A 17 0.43 -12.98 -10.53
N PRO A 18 1.42 -12.48 -11.30
CA PRO A 18 2.32 -11.42 -10.84
C PRO A 18 1.57 -10.11 -10.58
N THR A 19 0.34 -9.95 -11.05
CA THR A 19 -0.51 -8.78 -10.81
C THR A 19 -0.92 -8.62 -9.34
N ILE A 20 -0.79 -9.68 -8.53
CA ILE A 20 -1.00 -9.58 -7.07
C ILE A 20 0.09 -8.74 -6.40
N PHE A 21 1.26 -8.62 -7.02
CA PHE A 21 2.35 -7.82 -6.49
C PHE A 21 2.16 -6.36 -6.92
N CYS A 22 1.95 -5.50 -5.94
CA CYS A 22 1.94 -4.06 -6.11
C CYS A 22 3.31 -3.48 -5.69
N PRO A 23 3.81 -2.46 -6.41
CA PRO A 23 5.03 -1.78 -6.02
C PRO A 23 4.86 -1.10 -4.66
N PHE A 24 5.90 -1.15 -3.83
CA PHE A 24 5.95 -0.41 -2.57
C PHE A 24 5.86 1.10 -2.86
N GLY A 25 5.20 1.85 -1.98
CA GLY A 25 4.94 3.28 -2.15
C GLY A 25 3.71 3.59 -3.02
N CYS A 26 3.00 2.58 -3.53
CA CYS A 26 1.78 2.80 -4.31
C CYS A 26 0.69 3.46 -3.44
N PRO A 27 0.06 4.56 -3.91
CA PRO A 27 -1.11 5.11 -3.25
C PRO A 27 -2.26 4.11 -3.25
N THR A 28 -2.84 3.92 -2.08
CA THR A 28 -3.88 2.93 -1.82
C THR A 28 -5.03 3.55 -1.05
N TYR A 29 -6.21 2.98 -1.25
CA TYR A 29 -7.37 3.30 -0.44
C TYR A 29 -7.78 2.06 0.32
N ALA A 30 -7.65 2.11 1.64
CA ALA A 30 -8.11 1.05 2.51
C ALA A 30 -9.61 1.27 2.79
N HIS A 31 -10.38 0.18 2.70
CA HIS A 31 -11.71 0.17 3.27
C HIS A 31 -11.57 0.04 4.80
N VAL A 32 -11.99 1.07 5.52
CA VAL A 32 -11.86 1.15 6.98
C VAL A 32 -12.84 0.18 7.63
N LEU A 33 -12.34 -0.79 8.40
CA LEU A 33 -13.14 -1.40 9.45
C LEU A 33 -13.25 -0.39 10.60
N LYS A 34 -14.46 -0.24 11.14
CA LYS A 34 -14.86 0.70 12.22
C LYS A 34 -13.85 0.95 13.35
N GLU A 35 -12.91 0.04 13.61
CA GLU A 35 -11.90 0.17 14.67
C GLU A 35 -10.90 1.32 14.44
N LEU A 36 -10.66 1.75 13.20
CA LEU A 36 -9.75 2.85 12.85
C LEU A 36 -10.41 4.23 12.76
N GLU A 37 -11.73 4.36 12.98
CA GLU A 37 -12.46 5.66 13.06
C GLU A 37 -12.04 6.53 14.27
N GLN A 38 -10.94 6.19 14.95
CA GLN A 38 -10.46 6.88 16.14
C GLN A 38 -9.67 8.16 15.85
N CYS A 39 -9.28 8.42 14.60
CA CYS A 39 -8.76 9.72 14.17
C CYS A 39 -9.89 10.71 13.86
N GLY A 40 -10.66 11.05 14.89
CA GLY A 40 -10.93 12.44 15.25
C GLY A 40 -11.50 13.46 14.26
N GLU A 41 -12.11 13.11 13.11
CA GLU A 41 -12.80 14.13 12.30
C GLU A 41 -14.07 13.64 11.59
N LYS A 42 -15.14 14.43 11.75
CA LYS A 42 -16.56 14.07 11.55
C LYS A 42 -17.00 13.97 10.09
N PHE A 43 -16.08 13.78 9.16
CA PHE A 43 -16.35 13.68 7.71
C PHE A 43 -15.35 12.75 7.00
N SER A 44 -14.95 11.64 7.62
CA SER A 44 -14.11 10.65 6.94
C SER A 44 -14.92 9.97 5.83
N SER A 45 -14.55 10.25 4.58
CA SER A 45 -15.02 9.48 3.44
C SER A 45 -14.73 7.99 3.69
N PRO A 46 -15.57 7.04 3.22
CA PRO A 46 -15.47 5.61 3.53
C PRO A 46 -14.19 4.89 3.06
N ARG A 47 -13.21 5.64 2.54
CA ARG A 47 -11.92 5.18 2.02
C ARG A 47 -10.80 6.03 2.59
N GLN A 48 -9.98 5.43 3.44
CA GLN A 48 -8.78 6.04 4.01
C GLN A 48 -7.67 6.05 2.97
N LYS A 49 -6.97 7.18 2.80
CA LYS A 49 -5.78 7.26 1.93
C LYS A 49 -4.56 6.71 2.64
N CYS A 50 -3.97 5.68 2.07
CA CYS A 50 -2.80 5.00 2.63
C CYS A 50 -1.71 4.77 1.57
N ILE A 51 -0.51 4.44 2.02
CA ILE A 51 0.63 4.08 1.17
C ILE A 51 1.00 2.62 1.43
N MET A 52 1.12 1.81 0.39
CA MET A 52 1.57 0.41 0.50
C MET A 52 3.03 0.34 0.98
N ILE A 53 3.28 -0.21 2.17
CA ILE A 53 4.64 -0.39 2.71
C ILE A 53 5.16 -1.79 2.43
N SER A 54 4.38 -2.82 2.78
CA SER A 54 4.84 -4.20 2.70
C SER A 54 3.69 -5.20 2.59
N TYR A 55 4.03 -6.46 2.36
CA TYR A 55 3.12 -7.58 2.57
C TYR A 55 3.18 -8.04 4.03
N THR A 56 2.08 -8.56 4.56
CA THR A 56 2.09 -9.21 5.88
C THR A 56 2.64 -10.63 5.75
N TYR A 57 3.53 -11.03 6.66
CA TYR A 57 4.08 -12.38 6.65
C TYR A 57 3.02 -13.38 7.13
N GLY A 58 2.79 -14.45 6.36
CA GLY A 58 1.83 -15.51 6.71
C GLY A 58 0.35 -15.11 6.60
N GLN A 59 0.05 -13.90 6.14
CA GLN A 59 -1.32 -13.42 5.94
C GLN A 59 -1.45 -12.81 4.54
N GLN A 60 -2.61 -12.98 3.91
CA GLN A 60 -2.91 -12.36 2.62
C GLN A 60 -3.41 -10.93 2.84
N ALA A 61 -2.59 -10.08 3.45
CA ALA A 61 -2.92 -8.68 3.69
C ALA A 61 -1.74 -7.76 3.34
N TYR A 62 -2.06 -6.49 3.17
CA TYR A 62 -1.10 -5.45 2.89
C TYR A 62 -0.87 -4.63 4.15
N LYS A 63 0.38 -4.31 4.45
CA LYS A 63 0.74 -3.28 5.43
C LYS A 63 0.71 -1.93 4.74
N LEU A 64 -0.10 -1.04 5.28
CA LEU A 64 -0.34 0.28 4.74
C LEU A 64 0.03 1.33 5.78
N LEU A 65 0.66 2.42 5.35
CA LEU A 65 0.85 3.61 6.15
C LEU A 65 -0.36 4.50 5.95
N ASP A 66 -1.12 4.77 6.99
CA ASP A 66 -2.13 5.80 6.93
C ASP A 66 -1.49 7.19 6.86
N SER A 67 -1.90 7.99 5.88
CA SER A 67 -1.33 9.32 5.65
C SER A 67 -1.82 10.37 6.65
N GLU A 68 -2.99 10.14 7.26
CA GLU A 68 -3.60 11.08 8.21
C GLU A 68 -3.10 10.84 9.63
N CYS A 69 -3.23 9.61 10.14
CA CYS A 69 -2.83 9.25 11.50
C CYS A 69 -1.36 8.86 11.63
N GLN A 70 -0.63 8.69 10.53
CA GLN A 70 0.74 8.13 10.50
C GLN A 70 0.86 6.76 11.19
N THR A 71 -0.20 5.96 11.17
CA THR A 71 -0.24 4.62 11.77
C THR A 71 -0.06 3.54 10.71
N ILE A 72 0.54 2.41 11.10
CA ILE A 72 0.65 1.24 10.23
C ILE A 72 -0.57 0.36 10.46
N ILE A 73 -1.32 0.11 9.40
CA ILE A 73 -2.51 -0.74 9.39
C ILE A 73 -2.28 -1.95 8.50
N SER A 74 -2.96 -3.06 8.79
CA SER A 74 -2.95 -4.24 7.93
C SER A 74 -4.36 -4.47 7.39
N SER A 75 -4.51 -4.50 6.06
CA SER A 75 -5.81 -4.73 5.43
C SER A 75 -5.69 -5.56 4.16
N TRP A 76 -6.65 -6.45 3.94
CA TRP A 76 -6.78 -7.21 2.70
C TRP A 76 -7.61 -6.45 1.65
N TYR A 77 -8.64 -5.71 2.08
CA TYR A 77 -9.54 -4.98 1.20
C TYR A 77 -8.98 -3.61 0.85
N VAL A 78 -8.16 -3.58 -0.19
CA VAL A 78 -7.42 -2.39 -0.63
C VAL A 78 -7.66 -2.14 -2.11
N THR A 79 -7.93 -0.88 -2.47
CA THR A 79 -7.96 -0.43 -3.87
C THR A 79 -6.68 0.33 -4.18
N PHE A 80 -5.88 -0.17 -5.12
CA PHE A 80 -4.66 0.49 -5.59
C PHE A 80 -4.98 1.51 -6.68
N ASP A 81 -4.46 2.72 -6.53
CA ASP A 81 -4.52 3.76 -7.56
C ASP A 81 -3.41 3.52 -8.59
N LYS A 82 -3.63 2.56 -9.49
CA LYS A 82 -2.68 2.22 -10.57
C LYS A 82 -2.48 3.35 -11.58
N THR A 83 -3.34 4.36 -11.56
CA THR A 83 -3.36 5.49 -12.49
C THR A 83 -2.48 6.66 -12.04
N ARG A 84 -2.04 6.70 -10.79
CA ARG A 84 -1.28 7.83 -10.25
C ARG A 84 0.19 7.51 -10.05
N THR A 85 1.00 8.11 -10.92
CA THR A 85 2.33 8.63 -10.60
C THR A 85 2.30 9.23 -9.19
N ILE A 86 3.21 8.81 -8.31
CA ILE A 86 3.42 9.43 -7.00
C ILE A 86 3.54 10.93 -7.26
N SER A 87 2.51 11.70 -6.89
CA SER A 87 2.52 13.12 -7.18
C SER A 87 3.57 13.75 -6.28
N ALA A 88 4.42 14.61 -6.86
CA ALA A 88 5.58 15.22 -6.20
C ALA A 88 5.26 15.88 -4.83
N HIS A 89 4.01 16.28 -4.59
CA HIS A 89 3.56 16.80 -3.31
C HIS A 89 3.66 15.80 -2.14
N ASN A 90 3.64 14.49 -2.40
CA ASN A 90 3.80 13.46 -1.35
C ASN A 90 5.27 13.24 -0.95
N LEU A 91 6.22 13.61 -1.83
CA LEU A 91 7.65 13.53 -1.55
C LEU A 91 8.15 14.79 -0.82
N ALA A 92 7.49 15.94 -1.02
CA ALA A 92 7.86 17.21 -0.40
C ALA A 92 7.68 17.22 1.14
N LEU A 93 6.87 16.32 1.71
CA LEU A 93 6.68 16.22 3.16
C LEU A 93 7.91 15.63 3.88
N TRP A 94 8.83 15.00 3.15
CA TRP A 94 9.97 14.25 3.72
C TRP A 94 11.32 14.96 3.51
N SER A 95 11.35 16.05 2.76
CA SER A 95 12.55 16.87 2.56
C SER A 95 12.51 18.08 3.50
N VAL A 96 12.70 17.86 4.80
CA VAL A 96 13.17 18.94 5.68
C VAL A 96 14.70 18.92 5.61
N PRO A 97 15.36 19.95 5.06
CA PRO A 97 16.80 20.05 5.21
C PRO A 97 17.07 20.43 6.67
N THR A 98 17.77 19.56 7.39
CA THR A 98 18.40 19.93 8.67
C THR A 98 19.48 20.96 8.34
N VAL A 99 19.21 22.22 8.64
CA VAL A 99 20.20 23.29 8.62
C VAL A 99 20.98 23.18 9.93
N GLU A 100 22.28 22.88 9.84
CA GLU A 100 23.29 23.26 10.84
C GLU A 100 24.11 24.45 10.32
#